data_AF-A0A4E0S3W0-F1
#
_entry.id   AF-A0A4E0S3W0-F1
#
_cell.length_a   1.000
_cell.length_b   1.000
_cell.length_c   1.000
_cell.angle_alpha   90.00
_cell.angle_beta   90.00
_cell.angle_gamma   90.00
#
_symmetry.space_group_name_H-M   'P 1'
#
loop_
_entity.id
_entity.type
_entity.pdbx_description
1 polymer ?
#
loop_
_entity_poly.entity_id
_entity_poly.type
_entity_poly.pdbx_seq_one_letter_code
_entity_poly.pdbx_strand_id
1 'polypeptide(L)'
;MASSVLRYCLCAEKMGTRLLLTKSIQQLQNPQKKLSVGTGKYAEKREIVTYDLDVVNISPEEIERQRTTRGLIEVSDKEDISIVSGVPEEHIKTRTVRIYQPAKNAMQSGTNNINFWQIDFDTRERWENHLMGWSSTGDPLSNLKCEFQTKEEAIEHCEKMRWKWFVQKPNYSAPKPRSYGANFAWNKRTRVSTK
;
A
#
# COMPACT_ATOMS: atom_id res chain seq x y z
N MET A 1 18.46 -31.21 -17.77
CA MET A 1 17.63 -30.14 -18.35
C MET A 1 17.73 -28.94 -17.42
N ALA A 2 18.80 -28.12 -17.48
CA ALA A 2 18.92 -26.88 -18.27
C ALA A 2 17.64 -26.02 -18.12
N SER A 3 17.61 -24.91 -17.36
CA SER A 3 18.35 -23.63 -17.49
C SER A 3 18.23 -22.87 -16.15
N SER A 4 19.23 -22.33 -15.43
CA SER A 4 20.28 -21.33 -15.71
C SER A 4 19.77 -19.99 -16.25
N VAL A 5 20.42 -18.89 -15.82
CA VAL A 5 20.37 -17.48 -16.33
C VAL A 5 19.31 -16.61 -15.62
N LEU A 6 19.55 -15.46 -14.97
CA LEU A 6 20.70 -14.56 -14.80
C LEU A 6 20.51 -13.64 -13.55
N ARG A 7 21.62 -13.32 -12.89
CA ARG A 7 21.80 -12.14 -12.02
C ARG A 7 21.96 -10.90 -12.91
N TYR A 8 21.47 -9.74 -12.49
CA TYR A 8 22.16 -8.46 -12.69
C TYR A 8 21.88 -7.48 -11.55
N CYS A 9 22.97 -7.04 -10.91
CA CYS A 9 23.08 -5.77 -10.21
C CYS A 9 22.99 -4.62 -11.21
N LEU A 10 22.36 -3.51 -10.85
CA LEU A 10 22.78 -2.18 -11.29
C LEU A 10 22.53 -1.17 -10.17
N CYS A 11 23.63 -0.54 -9.79
CA CYS A 11 23.78 0.63 -8.93
C CYS A 11 24.09 1.82 -9.86
N ALA A 12 23.81 3.04 -9.39
CA ALA A 12 23.95 4.37 -10.04
C ALA A 12 22.70 4.80 -10.83
N GLU A 13 22.20 6.04 -10.77
CA GLU A 13 22.89 7.32 -10.65
C GLU A 13 22.07 8.37 -9.86
N LYS A 14 22.77 9.21 -9.09
CA LYS A 14 22.35 10.57 -8.77
C LYS A 14 22.30 11.37 -10.08
N MET A 15 21.30 12.23 -10.26
CA MET A 15 21.44 13.66 -10.61
C MET A 15 20.06 14.28 -10.78
N GLY A 16 19.81 15.37 -10.04
CA GLY A 16 18.63 16.19 -10.24
C GLY A 16 18.67 16.87 -11.61
N THR A 17 17.53 16.91 -12.28
CA THR A 17 17.25 17.93 -13.30
C THR A 17 15.87 18.51 -13.05
N ARG A 18 15.94 19.79 -12.72
CA ARG A 18 14.89 20.80 -12.75
C ARG A 18 14.24 20.82 -14.14
N LEU A 19 12.95 21.17 -14.19
CA LEU A 19 12.13 21.47 -15.37
C LEU A 19 11.63 20.26 -16.16
N LEU A 20 10.37 19.84 -15.93
CA LEU A 20 9.41 19.47 -16.97
C LEU A 20 7.99 19.40 -16.35
N LEU A 21 7.40 20.56 -16.03
CA LEU A 21 6.00 20.65 -15.55
C LEU A 21 5.12 21.54 -16.46
N THR A 22 5.35 21.49 -17.77
CA THR A 22 4.50 22.18 -18.75
C THR A 22 4.30 21.35 -20.02
N LYS A 23 3.84 20.09 -19.90
CA LYS A 23 3.40 19.29 -21.07
C LYS A 23 2.24 18.30 -20.78
N SER A 24 1.36 18.59 -19.81
CA SER A 24 0.16 17.76 -19.57
C SER A 24 -1.17 18.44 -19.89
N ILE A 25 -1.19 19.75 -20.21
CA ILE A 25 -2.43 20.49 -20.51
C ILE A 25 -2.92 20.31 -21.97
N GLN A 26 -2.16 19.62 -22.83
CA GLN A 26 -2.50 19.46 -24.26
C GLN A 26 -2.97 18.04 -24.67
N GLN A 27 -3.47 17.20 -23.76
CA GLN A 27 -3.94 15.84 -24.12
C GLN A 27 -5.47 15.63 -24.16
N LEU A 28 -6.29 16.69 -24.12
CA LEU A 28 -7.75 16.57 -24.36
C LEU A 28 -8.20 17.09 -25.74
N GLN A 29 -7.40 16.86 -26.78
CA GLN A 29 -7.84 17.00 -28.16
C GLN A 29 -7.46 15.76 -28.96
N ASN A 30 -8.28 14.71 -28.86
CA ASN A 30 -8.62 13.82 -29.97
C ASN A 30 -9.52 12.66 -29.51
N PRO A 31 -10.74 12.54 -30.02
CA PRO A 31 -11.43 11.27 -30.09
C PRO A 31 -11.44 10.82 -31.56
N GLN A 32 -10.61 9.88 -32.00
CA GLN A 32 -10.85 9.19 -33.28
C GLN A 32 -10.30 7.75 -33.23
N LYS A 33 -11.18 6.76 -33.08
CA LYS A 33 -10.89 5.35 -33.39
C LYS A 33 -10.97 5.19 -34.91
N LYS A 34 -9.84 4.94 -35.57
CA LYS A 34 -9.77 4.78 -37.03
C LYS A 34 -10.14 3.35 -37.43
N LEU A 35 -11.27 3.17 -38.13
CA LEU A 35 -11.57 1.96 -38.90
C LEU A 35 -11.57 2.32 -40.39
N SER A 36 -10.67 1.73 -41.16
CA SER A 36 -10.61 1.90 -42.61
C SER A 36 -11.11 0.64 -43.31
N VAL A 37 -12.21 0.75 -44.05
CA VAL A 37 -12.63 -0.29 -45.01
C VAL A 37 -12.41 0.28 -46.40
N GLY A 38 -11.63 -0.41 -47.24
CA GLY A 38 -11.33 0.04 -48.59
C GLY A 38 -11.53 -1.07 -49.62
N THR A 39 -12.35 -0.80 -50.63
CA THR A 39 -12.32 -1.49 -51.92
C THR A 39 -12.53 -0.47 -53.05
N GLY A 40 -11.61 -0.44 -54.01
CA GLY A 40 -11.76 0.32 -55.27
C GLY A 40 -10.72 1.41 -55.52
N LYS A 41 -10.24 1.49 -56.77
CA LYS A 41 -9.09 2.32 -57.22
C LYS A 41 -9.40 3.81 -57.44
N TYR A 42 -10.61 4.27 -57.15
CA TYR A 42 -10.99 5.68 -57.10
C TYR A 42 -11.83 5.93 -55.85
N ALA A 43 -11.18 6.15 -54.72
CA ALA A 43 -11.83 6.56 -53.49
C ALA A 43 -11.01 7.71 -52.90
N GLU A 44 -11.48 8.95 -53.07
CA GLU A 44 -11.00 10.08 -52.28
C GLU A 44 -11.11 9.70 -50.80
N LYS A 45 -10.03 9.86 -50.03
CA LYS A 45 -10.06 9.76 -48.57
C LYS A 45 -10.95 10.87 -48.03
N ARG A 46 -12.25 10.63 -47.96
CA ARG A 46 -13.16 11.46 -47.16
C ARG A 46 -13.10 10.93 -45.74
N GLU A 47 -12.37 11.64 -44.90
CA GLU A 47 -12.38 11.40 -43.46
C GLU A 47 -13.78 11.72 -42.95
N ILE A 48 -14.53 10.69 -42.55
CA ILE A 48 -15.81 10.88 -41.88
C ILE A 48 -15.45 11.26 -40.44
N VAL A 49 -15.51 12.55 -40.14
CA VAL A 49 -15.34 13.04 -38.76
C VAL A 49 -16.59 12.62 -37.99
N THR A 50 -16.47 11.58 -37.18
CA THR A 50 -17.54 11.22 -36.25
C THR A 50 -17.49 12.21 -35.09
N TYR A 51 -18.48 13.09 -35.02
CA TYR A 51 -18.71 13.95 -33.87
C TYR A 51 -19.56 13.20 -32.85
N ASP A 52 -19.14 13.18 -31.59
CA ASP A 52 -19.99 12.69 -30.50
C ASP A 52 -21.22 13.62 -30.42
N LEU A 53 -22.39 13.12 -30.83
CA LEU A 53 -23.64 13.90 -30.93
C LEU A 53 -24.06 14.52 -29.60
N ASP A 54 -23.57 13.97 -28.50
CA ASP A 54 -23.80 14.42 -27.13
C ASP A 54 -23.15 15.78 -26.85
N VAL A 55 -22.13 16.21 -27.61
CA VAL A 55 -21.40 17.47 -27.35
C VAL A 55 -21.88 18.63 -28.24
N VAL A 56 -22.49 18.32 -29.38
CA VAL A 56 -22.87 19.30 -30.42
C VAL A 56 -24.20 20.01 -30.10
N ASN A 57 -25.11 19.34 -29.39
CA ASN A 57 -26.43 19.86 -29.03
C ASN A 57 -26.47 20.58 -27.66
N ILE A 58 -25.32 20.76 -27.02
CA ILE A 58 -25.22 21.37 -25.68
C ILE A 58 -24.84 22.84 -25.82
N SER A 59 -25.57 23.73 -25.13
CA SER A 59 -25.25 25.16 -25.05
C SER A 59 -23.81 25.38 -24.55
N PRO A 60 -23.05 26.35 -25.11
CA PRO A 60 -21.69 26.68 -24.65
C PRO A 60 -21.57 26.90 -23.13
N GLU A 61 -22.62 27.45 -22.50
CA GLU A 61 -22.68 27.69 -21.05
C GLU A 61 -22.75 26.38 -20.23
N GLU A 62 -23.45 25.37 -20.74
CA GLU A 62 -23.62 24.07 -20.11
C GLU A 62 -22.32 23.25 -20.16
N ILE A 63 -21.50 23.45 -21.21
CA ILE A 63 -20.16 22.86 -21.33
C ILE A 63 -19.23 23.42 -20.25
N GLU A 64 -19.27 24.72 -19.98
CA GLU A 64 -18.47 25.34 -18.91
C GLU A 64 -18.93 24.89 -17.53
N ARG A 65 -20.24 24.82 -17.28
CA ARG A 65 -20.78 24.22 -16.05
C ARG A 65 -20.31 22.78 -15.87
N GLN A 66 -20.44 21.95 -16.92
CA GLN A 66 -19.95 20.57 -16.87
C GLN A 66 -18.43 20.51 -16.67
N ARG A 67 -17.64 21.42 -17.23
CA ARG A 67 -16.18 21.49 -17.01
C ARG A 67 -15.83 21.91 -15.59
N THR A 68 -16.53 22.88 -15.02
CA THR A 68 -16.34 23.30 -13.62
C THR A 68 -16.78 22.20 -12.66
N THR A 69 -17.91 21.53 -12.92
CA THR A 69 -18.38 20.37 -12.14
C THR A 69 -17.47 19.15 -12.31
N ARG A 70 -16.88 18.94 -13.49
CA ARG A 70 -15.88 17.89 -13.75
C ARG A 70 -14.45 18.31 -13.36
N GLY A 71 -14.27 19.54 -12.86
CA GLY A 71 -12.98 20.05 -12.42
C GLY A 71 -12.50 19.33 -11.17
N LEU A 72 -11.18 19.22 -11.00
CA LEU A 72 -10.60 18.69 -9.78
C LEU A 72 -10.67 19.75 -8.69
N ILE A 73 -11.21 19.40 -7.52
CA ILE A 73 -11.28 20.29 -6.36
C ILE A 73 -10.06 20.00 -5.48
N GLU A 74 -9.28 21.03 -5.17
CA GLU A 74 -8.18 20.94 -4.20
C GLU A 74 -8.71 21.24 -2.79
N VAL A 75 -8.73 20.22 -1.94
CA VAL A 75 -9.12 20.35 -0.52
C VAL A 75 -7.85 20.26 0.32
N SER A 76 -7.58 21.29 1.12
CA SER A 76 -6.36 21.37 1.94
C SER A 76 -6.48 20.72 3.32
N ASP A 77 -7.70 20.35 3.72
CA ASP A 77 -7.98 19.80 5.04
C ASP A 77 -7.52 18.34 5.18
N LYS A 78 -7.27 17.92 6.43
CA LYS A 78 -6.94 16.52 6.71
C LYS A 78 -8.14 15.61 6.41
N GLU A 79 -7.88 14.50 5.76
CA GLU A 79 -8.89 13.49 5.42
C GLU A 79 -9.41 12.79 6.68
N ASP A 80 -10.70 12.99 6.98
CA ASP A 80 -11.39 12.34 8.10
C ASP A 80 -12.40 11.30 7.57
N ILE A 81 -12.03 10.02 7.59
CA ILE A 81 -12.85 8.93 7.06
C ILE A 81 -13.72 8.28 8.16
N SER A 82 -13.46 8.60 9.43
CA SER A 82 -14.16 8.02 10.58
C SER A 82 -15.67 8.13 10.48
N ILE A 83 -16.19 9.26 9.98
CA ILE A 83 -17.62 9.57 9.87
C ILE A 83 -18.31 8.65 8.85
N VAL A 84 -17.62 8.26 7.78
CA VAL A 84 -18.17 7.46 6.68
C VAL A 84 -18.05 5.96 6.98
N SER A 85 -17.09 5.57 7.82
CA SER A 85 -16.75 4.15 8.06
C SER A 85 -17.83 3.29 8.72
N GLY A 86 -18.85 3.89 9.35
CA GLY A 86 -19.92 3.18 10.05
C GLY A 86 -19.50 2.48 11.36
N VAL A 87 -18.26 2.68 11.81
CA VAL A 87 -17.77 2.16 13.10
C VAL A 87 -18.36 3.01 14.24
N PRO A 88 -18.94 2.40 15.30
CA PRO A 88 -19.50 3.16 16.40
C PRO A 88 -18.40 3.93 17.15
N GLU A 89 -18.75 5.11 17.65
CA GLU A 89 -17.81 6.06 18.26
C GLU A 89 -17.09 5.49 19.49
N GLU A 90 -17.76 4.58 20.21
CA GLU A 90 -17.18 3.86 21.34
C GLU A 90 -15.87 3.17 20.96
N HIS A 91 -15.84 2.46 19.83
CA HIS A 91 -14.65 1.73 19.39
C HIS A 91 -13.56 2.67 18.84
N ILE A 92 -13.93 3.84 18.33
CA ILE A 92 -12.96 4.82 17.79
C ILE A 92 -12.19 5.49 18.94
N LYS A 93 -12.89 5.92 20.00
CA LYS A 93 -12.30 6.69 21.11
C LYS A 93 -11.64 5.83 22.18
N THR A 94 -12.25 4.69 22.53
CA THR A 94 -11.79 3.89 23.68
C THR A 94 -10.55 3.05 23.37
N ARG A 95 -10.37 2.68 22.09
CA ARG A 95 -9.37 1.71 21.67
C ARG A 95 -8.05 2.37 21.35
N THR A 96 -6.99 1.59 21.52
CA THR A 96 -5.65 2.02 21.12
C THR A 96 -5.06 1.04 20.12
N VAL A 97 -4.56 1.59 19.03
CA VAL A 97 -3.90 0.86 17.96
C VAL A 97 -2.40 0.74 18.25
N ARG A 98 -1.89 -0.48 18.14
CA ARG A 98 -0.46 -0.78 18.16
C ARG A 98 0.05 -0.92 16.74
N ILE A 99 0.99 -0.07 16.35
CA ILE A 99 1.73 -0.17 15.08
C ILE A 99 3.08 -0.82 15.38
N TYR A 100 3.34 -2.00 14.80
CA TYR A 100 4.57 -2.75 15.08
C TYR A 100 5.01 -3.62 13.90
N GLN A 101 6.29 -4.00 13.87
CA GLN A 101 6.77 -5.09 13.01
C GLN A 101 6.65 -6.40 13.78
N PRO A 102 6.01 -7.44 13.23
CA PRO A 102 5.84 -8.71 13.91
C PRO A 102 7.20 -9.34 14.22
N ALA A 103 7.32 -9.88 15.44
CA ALA A 103 8.52 -10.57 15.85
C ALA A 103 8.63 -11.92 15.11
N LYS A 104 9.85 -12.31 14.79
CA LYS A 104 10.14 -13.64 14.25
C LYS A 104 9.68 -14.71 15.26
N ASN A 105 8.98 -15.74 14.78
CA ASN A 105 8.66 -16.91 15.59
C ASN A 105 9.95 -17.61 16.06
N ALA A 106 10.14 -17.74 17.37
CA ALA A 106 11.34 -18.33 17.96
C ALA A 106 11.56 -19.80 17.57
N MET A 107 10.48 -20.54 17.28
CA MET A 107 10.54 -21.96 16.90
C MET A 107 11.02 -22.16 15.46
N GLN A 108 10.87 -21.15 14.60
CA GLN A 108 11.20 -21.23 13.18
C GLN A 108 12.40 -20.34 12.83
N SER A 109 13.23 -20.77 11.90
CA SER A 109 14.38 -19.98 11.45
C SER A 109 14.03 -18.97 10.34
N GLY A 110 12.88 -19.16 9.67
CA GLY A 110 12.42 -18.32 8.55
C GLY A 110 12.26 -16.85 8.91
N THR A 111 12.50 -15.98 7.92
CA THR A 111 12.53 -14.52 8.09
C THR A 111 11.61 -13.77 7.13
N ASN A 112 10.72 -14.46 6.42
CA ASN A 112 9.85 -13.78 5.44
C ASN A 112 8.75 -12.95 6.12
N ASN A 113 8.29 -13.38 7.31
CA ASN A 113 7.13 -12.83 7.99
C ASN A 113 7.43 -11.61 8.90
N ILE A 114 8.53 -10.88 8.68
CA ILE A 114 8.94 -9.76 9.56
C ILE A 114 9.09 -8.42 8.83
N ASN A 115 9.01 -8.42 7.50
CA ASN A 115 9.37 -7.25 6.68
C ASN A 115 8.21 -6.27 6.44
N PHE A 116 7.05 -6.49 7.07
CA PHE A 116 5.88 -5.63 6.96
C PHE A 116 5.54 -5.01 8.31
N TRP A 117 4.79 -3.92 8.26
CA TRP A 117 4.20 -3.29 9.44
C TRP A 117 2.79 -3.82 9.63
N GLN A 118 2.40 -4.04 10.87
CA GLN A 118 1.07 -4.52 11.19
C GLN A 118 0.43 -3.60 12.22
N ILE A 119 -0.86 -3.34 11.99
CA ILE A 119 -1.76 -2.70 12.94
C ILE A 119 -2.53 -3.79 13.68
N ASP A 120 -2.59 -3.64 15.00
CA ASP A 120 -3.33 -4.53 15.90
C ASP A 120 -4.05 -3.69 16.98
N PHE A 121 -5.22 -4.16 17.40
CA PHE A 121 -6.02 -3.50 18.43
C PHE A 121 -5.73 -4.10 19.81
N ASP A 122 -6.10 -3.38 20.87
CA ASP A 122 -6.06 -3.91 22.23
C ASP A 122 -7.00 -5.11 22.39
N THR A 123 -6.56 -6.17 23.06
CA THR A 123 -7.41 -7.33 23.29
C THR A 123 -8.36 -7.06 24.45
N ARG A 124 -9.68 -7.17 24.20
CA ARG A 124 -10.73 -7.14 25.23
C ARG A 124 -10.96 -8.52 25.86
N GLU A 125 -11.84 -8.53 26.86
CA GLU A 125 -12.26 -9.73 27.57
C GLU A 125 -12.80 -10.82 26.62
N ARG A 126 -12.40 -12.06 26.92
CA ARG A 126 -12.92 -13.29 26.33
C ARG A 126 -13.40 -14.15 27.49
N TRP A 127 -14.64 -14.62 27.42
CA TRP A 127 -15.27 -15.43 28.46
C TRP A 127 -15.59 -16.83 27.94
N GLU A 128 -15.81 -17.77 28.86
CA GLU A 128 -16.20 -19.13 28.53
C GLU A 128 -17.71 -19.22 28.23
N ASN A 129 -18.07 -19.93 27.17
CA ASN A 129 -19.47 -20.25 26.86
C ASN A 129 -19.98 -21.37 27.77
N HIS A 130 -21.02 -21.09 28.57
CA HIS A 130 -21.63 -22.03 29.53
C HIS A 130 -22.00 -23.40 28.95
N LEU A 131 -22.35 -23.51 27.66
CA LEU A 131 -22.77 -24.78 27.07
C LEU A 131 -21.60 -25.62 26.55
N MET A 132 -20.69 -25.01 25.78
CA MET A 132 -19.66 -25.73 25.00
C MET A 132 -18.22 -25.48 25.50
N GLY A 133 -18.00 -24.51 26.39
CA GLY A 133 -16.66 -24.13 26.85
C GLY A 133 -15.84 -23.30 25.84
N TRP A 134 -16.44 -22.82 24.75
CA TRP A 134 -15.74 -21.99 23.76
C TRP A 134 -15.45 -20.59 24.27
N SER A 135 -14.34 -20.00 23.83
CA SER A 135 -14.00 -18.60 24.11
C SER A 135 -14.88 -17.64 23.30
N SER A 136 -15.89 -17.09 23.94
CA SER A 136 -16.79 -16.08 23.36
C SER A 136 -16.24 -14.67 23.59
N THR A 137 -16.57 -13.75 22.69
CA THR A 137 -16.18 -12.33 22.79
C THR A 137 -17.27 -11.44 22.22
N GLY A 138 -17.38 -10.22 22.75
CA GLY A 138 -18.27 -9.17 22.27
C GLY A 138 -17.54 -8.10 21.44
N ASP A 139 -16.28 -8.35 21.09
CA ASP A 139 -15.43 -7.39 20.41
C ASP A 139 -15.31 -7.69 18.91
N PRO A 140 -15.85 -6.83 18.01
CA PRO A 140 -15.79 -7.06 16.56
C PRO A 140 -14.39 -6.81 15.99
N LEU A 141 -13.56 -5.97 16.63
CA LEU A 141 -12.25 -5.58 16.11
C LEU A 141 -11.13 -6.53 16.56
N SER A 142 -11.44 -7.52 17.39
CA SER A 142 -10.44 -8.37 18.06
C SER A 142 -9.55 -9.19 17.12
N ASN A 143 -10.03 -9.47 15.91
CA ASN A 143 -9.32 -10.28 14.92
C ASN A 143 -8.80 -9.45 13.74
N LEU A 144 -8.98 -8.13 13.76
CA LEU A 144 -8.52 -7.27 12.68
C LEU A 144 -7.02 -7.09 12.74
N LYS A 145 -6.37 -7.43 11.62
CA LYS A 145 -4.95 -7.22 11.39
C LYS A 145 -4.77 -6.64 10.01
N CYS A 146 -4.17 -5.46 9.93
CA CYS A 146 -3.90 -4.80 8.66
C CYS A 146 -2.40 -4.74 8.45
N GLU A 147 -1.94 -5.15 7.26
CA GLU A 147 -0.52 -5.19 6.89
C GLU A 147 -0.19 -4.01 5.96
N PHE A 148 0.93 -3.37 6.22
CA PHE A 148 1.43 -2.18 5.53
C PHE A 148 2.90 -2.37 5.14
N GLN A 149 3.33 -1.67 4.10
CA GLN A 149 4.73 -1.74 3.68
C GLN A 149 5.61 -0.79 4.48
N THR A 150 5.10 0.40 4.80
CA THR A 150 5.84 1.46 5.49
C THR A 150 5.18 1.81 6.83
N LYS A 151 5.94 2.44 7.73
CA LYS A 151 5.39 2.90 9.02
C LYS A 151 4.52 4.13 8.83
N GLU A 152 4.88 4.96 7.85
CA GLU A 152 4.21 6.23 7.53
C GLU A 152 2.79 5.94 7.04
N GLU A 153 2.63 4.97 6.13
CA GLU A 153 1.32 4.54 5.62
C GLU A 153 0.40 4.03 6.76
N ALA A 154 0.96 3.28 7.71
CA ALA A 154 0.20 2.81 8.88
C ALA A 154 -0.23 3.97 9.79
N ILE A 155 0.62 4.98 9.97
CA ILE A 155 0.31 6.19 10.76
C ILE A 155 -0.79 6.99 10.06
N GLU A 156 -0.64 7.27 8.76
CA GLU A 156 -1.63 7.98 7.96
C GLU A 156 -2.99 7.30 8.00
N HIS A 157 -3.02 5.97 7.91
CA HIS A 157 -4.27 5.21 8.03
C HIS A 157 -4.95 5.39 9.41
N CYS A 158 -4.17 5.34 10.50
CA CYS A 158 -4.71 5.56 11.83
C CYS A 158 -5.22 6.99 12.02
N GLU A 159 -4.50 7.99 11.47
CA GLU A 159 -4.90 9.40 11.53
C GLU A 159 -6.21 9.64 10.77
N LYS A 160 -6.34 9.07 9.57
CA LYS A 160 -7.56 9.11 8.74
C LYS A 160 -8.79 8.53 9.44
N MET A 161 -8.59 7.45 10.20
CA MET A 161 -9.65 6.78 10.96
C MET A 161 -9.87 7.39 12.37
N ARG A 162 -9.03 8.35 12.77
CA ARG A 162 -9.01 8.98 14.11
C ARG A 162 -8.84 7.98 15.27
N TRP A 163 -8.07 6.92 15.05
CA TRP A 163 -7.72 5.99 16.12
C TRP A 163 -6.51 6.49 16.92
N LYS A 164 -6.55 6.31 18.24
CA LYS A 164 -5.39 6.59 19.09
C LYS A 164 -4.33 5.52 18.84
N TRP A 165 -3.14 5.90 18.41
CA TRP A 165 -2.08 4.96 18.05
C TRP A 165 -0.79 5.17 18.86
N PHE A 166 0.03 4.12 18.92
CA PHE A 166 1.43 4.22 19.35
C PHE A 166 2.31 3.32 18.47
N VAL A 167 3.55 3.77 18.23
CA VAL A 167 4.51 3.04 17.39
C VAL A 167 5.49 2.30 18.28
N GLN A 168 5.55 0.98 18.10
CA GLN A 168 6.57 0.14 18.72
C GLN A 168 7.85 0.15 17.88
N LYS A 169 9.00 0.32 18.53
CA LYS A 169 10.30 0.25 17.85
C LYS A 169 10.52 -1.16 17.27
N PRO A 170 10.93 -1.30 16.00
CA PRO A 170 11.21 -2.61 15.41
C PRO A 170 12.44 -3.25 16.05
N ASN A 171 12.40 -4.58 16.21
CA ASN A 171 13.48 -5.36 16.81
C ASN A 171 14.33 -6.02 15.72
N TYR A 172 15.44 -5.37 15.34
CA TYR A 172 16.39 -5.90 14.39
C TYR A 172 17.51 -6.68 15.09
N SER A 173 17.76 -7.92 14.63
CA SER A 173 18.92 -8.70 15.07
C SER A 173 20.17 -8.25 14.30
N ALA A 174 21.15 -7.70 15.02
CA ALA A 174 22.45 -7.38 14.43
C ALA A 174 23.18 -8.66 13.96
N PRO A 175 23.88 -8.62 12.81
CA PRO A 175 24.70 -9.73 12.35
C PRO A 175 25.85 -9.95 13.33
N LYS A 176 25.99 -11.19 13.82
CA LYS A 176 27.08 -11.57 14.74
C LYS A 176 28.23 -12.17 13.94
N PRO A 177 29.50 -11.73 14.14
CA PRO A 177 30.65 -12.36 13.49
C PRO A 177 30.78 -13.81 13.99
N ARG A 178 30.73 -14.78 13.07
CA ARG A 178 30.91 -16.20 13.36
C ARG A 178 32.08 -16.72 12.54
N SER A 179 33.09 -17.30 13.20
CA SER A 179 34.22 -17.97 12.57
C SER A 179 34.28 -19.41 13.04
N TYR A 180 34.22 -20.37 12.13
CA TYR A 180 34.30 -21.80 12.48
C TYR A 180 35.65 -22.17 13.12
N GLY A 181 36.75 -21.50 12.71
CA GLY A 181 38.07 -21.69 13.33
C GLY A 181 38.11 -21.28 14.81
N ALA A 182 37.23 -20.36 15.23
CA ALA A 182 37.13 -19.96 16.64
C ALA A 182 36.66 -21.11 17.55
N ASN A 183 35.97 -22.11 17.00
CA ASN A 183 35.52 -23.30 17.74
C ASN A 183 36.68 -24.21 18.19
N PHE A 184 37.89 -24.04 17.63
CA PHE A 184 39.09 -24.86 17.93
C PHE A 184 40.28 -24.01 18.40
N ALA A 185 40.03 -22.84 18.97
CA ALA A 185 41.09 -21.95 19.43
C ALA A 185 41.99 -22.60 20.51
N TRP A 186 43.31 -22.46 20.36
CA TRP A 186 44.30 -23.04 21.28
C TRP A 186 44.22 -22.46 22.71
N ASN A 187 44.05 -21.15 22.82
CA ASN A 187 44.12 -20.40 24.09
C ASN A 187 42.86 -19.57 24.41
N LYS A 188 41.78 -19.70 23.64
CA LYS A 188 40.53 -18.96 23.87
C LYS A 188 39.43 -19.88 24.41
N ARG A 189 38.56 -19.35 25.27
CA ARG A 189 37.40 -20.07 25.83
C ARG A 189 36.29 -20.37 24.82
N THR A 190 36.48 -19.99 23.55
CA THR A 190 35.54 -20.30 22.46
C THR A 190 35.65 -21.75 21.97
N ARG A 191 36.63 -22.53 22.47
CA ARG A 191 36.81 -23.92 22.09
C ARG A 191 35.63 -24.78 22.56
N VAL A 192 34.96 -25.43 21.63
CA VAL A 192 33.82 -26.31 21.92
C VAL A 192 34.35 -27.69 22.29
N SER A 193 33.73 -28.36 23.28
CA SER A 193 34.11 -29.71 23.69
C SER A 193 33.65 -30.78 22.69
N THR A 194 32.50 -30.57 22.05
CA THR A 194 31.88 -31.50 21.10
C THR A 194 31.40 -30.76 19.84
N LYS A 195 31.12 -31.48 18.76
CA LYS A 195 30.61 -30.94 17.49
C LYS A 195 29.40 -31.75 17.03
#